data_AF-A0A1R3UPL8-F1
#
_entry.id   AF-A0A1R3UPL8-F1
#
_cell.length_a   1.000
_cell.length_b   1.000
_cell.length_c   1.000
_cell.angle_alpha   90.00
_cell.angle_beta   90.00
_cell.angle_gamma   90.00
#
_symmetry.space_group_name_H-M   'P 1'
#
loop_
_entity.id
_entity.type
_entity.pdbx_description
1 polymer ?
#
loop_
_entity_poly.entity_id
_entity_poly.type
_entity_poly.pdbx_seq_one_letter_code
_entity_poly.pdbx_strand_id
1 'polypeptide(L)'
;MPHLTEEEILRSARVDRASVAPGHDLAEDRRSHLTACATCSIRISGMRKLASALRSTEPEVRPPSFDALISPALTTERAEPTARTSPRTPSLSAWDTARLVASLVWWQARLVPASLWPMTAVALVALFVFAWRVPDPSLGTVLFGPGVILLTVGAALAVCSPRRDPGSELFHTMRVPPPVVWLTRLMLVMGVVLAASVAVSVAVAAVSSSPQSPATLIGSWLGPAVLGAGFTVFGTVWRSPTVGTALGTGSWSMSVAGSHGALLLGPLPSGIRHVIVALWATTPLSLVVAAVLLAAATWLVSRPERSLGEGRLG
;
A
#
# COMPACT_ATOMS: atom_id res chain seq x y z
N MET A 1 13.43 -31.13 19.85
CA MET A 1 12.68 -29.91 20.24
C MET A 1 12.58 -28.99 19.02
N PRO A 2 11.39 -28.49 18.66
CA PRO A 2 11.26 -27.51 17.58
C PRO A 2 12.02 -26.22 17.96
N HIS A 3 12.69 -25.60 16.99
CA HIS A 3 13.36 -24.31 17.19
C HIS A 3 12.34 -23.19 17.39
N LEU A 4 12.74 -22.13 18.11
CA LEU A 4 11.96 -20.89 18.19
C LEU A 4 11.73 -20.31 16.80
N THR A 5 10.54 -19.76 16.59
CA THR A 5 10.19 -19.02 15.37
C THR A 5 10.98 -17.71 15.29
N GLU A 6 11.14 -17.15 14.09
CA GLU A 6 11.90 -15.91 13.90
C GLU A 6 11.30 -14.74 14.69
N GLU A 7 9.98 -14.67 14.78
CA GLU A 7 9.28 -13.65 15.55
C GLU A 7 9.57 -13.75 17.05
N GLU A 8 9.68 -14.98 17.59
CA GLU A 8 10.05 -15.21 18.98
C GLU A 8 11.51 -14.86 19.26
N ILE A 9 12.41 -15.13 18.32
CA ILE A 9 13.83 -14.73 18.38
C ILE A 9 13.93 -13.20 18.38
N LEU A 10 13.24 -12.53 17.45
CA LEU A 10 13.19 -11.06 17.35
C LEU A 10 12.59 -10.44 18.63
N ARG A 11 11.52 -11.02 19.19
CA ARG A 11 10.87 -10.54 20.42
C ARG A 11 11.82 -10.68 21.61
N SER A 12 12.48 -11.83 21.75
CA SER A 12 13.43 -12.11 22.85
C SER A 12 14.67 -11.23 22.81
N ALA A 13 15.14 -10.85 21.62
CA ALA A 13 16.25 -9.91 21.47
C ALA A 13 15.89 -8.46 21.87
N ARG A 14 14.61 -8.08 21.91
CA ARG A 14 14.15 -6.71 22.26
C ARG A 14 13.88 -6.50 23.75
N VAL A 15 13.56 -7.53 24.53
CA VAL A 15 13.12 -7.41 25.93
C VAL A 15 14.18 -6.76 26.84
N ASP A 16 15.47 -6.91 26.53
CA ASP A 16 16.57 -6.22 27.26
C ASP A 16 16.55 -4.68 27.12
N ARG A 17 15.76 -4.12 26.20
CA ARG A 17 15.72 -2.67 25.92
C ARG A 17 14.91 -1.87 26.94
N ALA A 18 13.97 -2.50 27.65
CA ALA A 18 12.95 -1.80 28.46
C ALA A 18 13.06 -2.04 29.97
N SER A 19 13.89 -2.97 30.43
CA SER A 19 13.96 -3.33 31.85
C SER A 19 15.01 -2.51 32.61
N VAL A 20 14.64 -1.29 33.00
CA VAL A 20 15.09 -0.70 34.29
C VAL A 20 14.19 -1.21 35.44
N ALA A 21 13.09 -1.90 35.14
CA ALA A 21 12.29 -2.65 36.11
C ALA A 21 12.59 -4.16 36.03
N PRO A 22 12.91 -4.83 37.15
CA PRO A 22 13.35 -6.22 37.13
C PRO A 22 12.17 -7.19 37.00
N GLY A 23 12.23 -8.04 35.97
CA GLY A 23 11.91 -9.46 36.09
C GLY A 23 10.44 -9.87 36.15
N HIS A 24 9.75 -9.89 35.01
CA HIS A 24 8.83 -10.97 34.62
C HIS A 24 8.58 -10.86 33.10
N ASP A 25 8.16 -11.94 32.44
CA ASP A 25 7.76 -12.03 31.01
C ASP A 25 8.79 -12.41 29.93
N LEU A 26 9.89 -13.07 30.29
CA LEU A 26 10.28 -14.21 29.45
C LEU A 26 9.66 -15.44 30.09
N ALA A 27 8.61 -15.99 29.44
CA ALA A 27 8.00 -17.24 29.85
C ALA A 27 9.10 -18.28 30.16
N GLU A 28 9.00 -18.95 31.31
CA GLU A 28 10.05 -19.85 31.83
C GLU A 28 10.45 -20.92 30.78
N ASP A 29 9.48 -21.37 29.99
CA ASP A 29 9.66 -22.27 28.85
C ASP A 29 10.64 -21.76 27.80
N ARG A 30 10.70 -20.43 27.59
CA ARG A 30 11.62 -19.84 26.63
C ARG A 30 13.03 -19.76 27.20
N ARG A 31 13.19 -19.53 28.51
CA ARG A 31 14.52 -19.56 29.15
C ARG A 31 15.08 -20.97 29.15
N SER A 32 14.27 -21.96 29.52
CA SER A 32 14.67 -23.36 29.50
C SER A 32 15.02 -23.82 28.08
N HIS A 33 14.25 -23.41 27.07
CA HIS A 33 14.60 -23.68 25.67
C HIS A 33 15.95 -23.08 25.25
N LEU A 34 16.23 -21.83 25.61
CA LEU A 34 17.50 -21.17 25.26
C LEU A 34 18.70 -21.79 25.96
N THR A 35 18.52 -22.38 27.15
CA THR A 35 19.55 -23.18 27.80
C THR A 35 19.77 -24.54 27.13
N ALA A 36 18.71 -25.13 26.57
CA ALA A 36 18.77 -26.45 25.93
C ALA A 36 19.18 -26.40 24.45
N CYS A 37 18.95 -25.29 23.74
CA CYS A 37 19.16 -25.18 22.30
C CYS A 37 20.27 -24.18 21.92
N ALA A 38 21.46 -24.69 21.63
CA ALA A 38 22.62 -23.89 21.24
C ALA A 38 22.40 -23.04 19.97
N THR A 39 21.65 -23.54 18.99
CA THR A 39 21.37 -22.80 17.74
C THR A 39 20.56 -21.54 18.00
N CYS A 40 19.52 -21.63 18.84
CA CYS A 40 18.68 -20.48 19.19
C CYS A 40 19.45 -19.47 20.06
N SER A 41 20.29 -19.94 20.99
CA SER A 41 21.11 -19.05 21.83
C SER A 41 22.16 -18.29 21.01
N ILE A 42 22.84 -18.95 20.07
CA ILE A 42 23.78 -18.32 19.15
C ILE A 42 23.07 -17.24 18.32
N ARG A 43 21.89 -17.53 17.75
CA ARG A 43 21.15 -16.59 16.91
C ARG A 43 20.71 -15.34 17.69
N ILE A 44 20.20 -15.51 18.91
CA ILE A 44 19.85 -14.38 19.81
C ILE A 44 21.10 -13.58 20.17
N SER A 45 22.21 -14.23 20.52
CA SER A 45 23.46 -13.53 20.86
C SER A 45 24.03 -12.74 19.68
N GLY A 46 23.95 -13.28 18.46
CA GLY A 46 24.37 -12.60 17.24
C GLY A 46 23.53 -11.35 16.96
N MET A 47 22.21 -11.47 17.10
CA MET A 47 21.30 -10.33 17.02
C MET A 47 21.58 -9.25 18.07
N ARG A 48 21.86 -9.65 19.32
CA ARG A 48 22.24 -8.70 20.39
C ARG A 48 23.54 -7.98 20.06
N LYS A 49 24.56 -8.70 19.56
CA LYS A 49 25.84 -8.12 19.13
C LYS A 49 25.67 -7.14 17.97
N LEU A 50 24.86 -7.49 16.97
CA LEU A 50 24.53 -6.58 15.87
C LEU A 50 23.83 -5.32 16.39
N ALA A 51 22.83 -5.49 17.26
CA ALA A 51 22.10 -4.37 17.85
C ALA A 51 23.02 -3.47 18.71
N SER A 52 23.98 -4.04 19.45
CA SER A 52 24.96 -3.25 20.19
C SER A 52 25.95 -2.53 19.27
N ALA A 53 26.40 -3.17 18.19
CA ALA A 53 27.30 -2.57 17.23
C ALA A 53 26.64 -1.40 16.49
N LEU A 54 25.36 -1.56 16.08
CA LEU A 54 24.59 -0.47 15.49
C LEU A 54 24.48 0.71 16.45
N ARG A 55 24.20 0.46 17.74
CA ARG A 55 24.15 1.53 18.77
C ARG A 55 25.48 2.21 19.01
N SER A 56 26.60 1.49 19.03
CA SER A 56 27.92 2.10 19.20
C SER A 56 28.35 2.92 17.99
N THR A 57 27.77 2.64 16.82
CA THR A 57 28.04 3.36 15.57
C THR A 57 27.09 4.55 15.40
N GLU A 58 25.92 4.50 16.02
CA GLU A 58 24.96 5.60 16.04
C GLU A 58 25.53 6.72 16.92
N PRO A 59 25.84 7.90 16.36
CA PRO A 59 26.32 9.00 17.17
C PRO A 59 25.27 9.29 18.23
N GLU A 60 25.71 9.52 19.47
CA GLU A 60 24.83 9.94 20.56
C GLU A 60 24.36 11.37 20.27
N VAL A 61 23.40 11.48 19.35
CA VAL A 61 22.72 12.73 19.04
C VAL A 61 21.81 12.97 20.21
N ARG A 62 22.32 13.67 21.23
CA ARG A 62 21.50 14.17 22.32
C ARG A 62 20.46 15.09 21.68
N PRO A 63 19.16 14.71 21.65
CA PRO A 63 18.16 15.59 21.09
C PRO A 63 18.25 16.90 21.89
N PRO A 64 18.32 18.06 21.22
CA PRO A 64 18.35 19.33 21.92
C PRO A 64 17.16 19.39 22.88
N SER A 65 17.38 19.95 24.07
CA SER A 65 16.31 20.02 25.06
C SER A 65 15.10 20.72 24.46
N PHE A 66 13.91 20.31 24.87
CA PHE A 66 12.66 20.93 24.43
C PHE A 66 12.73 22.46 24.56
N ASP A 67 13.28 22.95 25.67
CA ASP A 67 13.49 24.38 25.91
C ASP A 67 14.47 25.02 24.91
N ALA A 68 15.52 24.32 24.48
CA ALA A 68 16.46 24.84 23.47
C ALA A 68 15.81 24.99 22.09
N LEU A 69 14.81 24.16 21.77
CA LEU A 69 14.07 24.26 20.51
C LEU A 69 12.91 25.25 20.58
N ILE A 70 12.18 25.31 21.69
CA ILE A 70 10.93 26.06 21.82
C ILE A 70 11.16 27.49 22.32
N SER A 71 12.09 27.69 23.26
CA SER A 71 12.33 29.01 23.85
C SER A 71 12.68 30.08 22.82
N PRO A 72 13.57 29.82 21.83
CA PRO A 72 13.86 30.78 20.76
C PRO A 72 12.63 31.06 19.89
N ALA A 73 11.84 30.05 19.54
CA ALA A 73 10.64 30.23 18.72
C ALA A 73 9.56 31.06 19.44
N LEU A 74 9.33 30.80 20.73
CA LEU A 74 8.35 31.54 21.55
C LEU A 74 8.79 32.96 21.88
N THR A 75 10.09 33.20 22.05
CA THR A 75 10.63 34.55 22.26
C THR A 75 10.55 35.39 20.99
N THR A 76 10.75 34.78 19.82
CA THR A 76 10.59 35.45 18.53
C THR A 76 9.11 35.81 18.26
N GLU A 77 8.16 34.90 18.53
CA GLU A 77 6.72 35.19 18.42
C GLU A 77 6.21 36.23 19.43
N ARG A 78 6.77 36.29 20.65
CA ARG A 78 6.40 37.32 21.64
C ARG A 78 7.02 38.68 21.35
N ALA A 79 8.17 38.72 20.69
CA ALA A 79 8.88 39.96 20.40
C ALA A 79 8.33 40.69 19.17
N GLU A 80 7.63 40.01 18.28
CA GLU A 80 6.90 40.65 17.18
C GLU A 80 5.54 41.19 17.67
N PRO A 81 5.33 42.52 17.66
CA PRO A 81 4.01 43.08 17.94
C PRO A 81 3.06 42.57 16.87
N THR A 82 2.05 41.80 17.28
CA THR A 82 1.03 41.24 16.39
C THR A 82 0.13 42.36 15.89
N ALA A 83 0.63 43.17 14.95
CA ALA A 83 -0.23 43.88 14.03
C ALA A 83 -1.08 42.80 13.37
N ARG A 84 -2.40 42.80 13.64
CA ARG A 84 -3.37 41.88 13.04
C ARG A 84 -3.49 42.18 11.54
N THR A 85 -2.45 41.91 10.77
CA THR A 85 -2.53 41.80 9.33
C THR A 85 -3.26 40.50 9.07
N SER A 86 -4.57 40.61 8.82
CA SER A 86 -5.39 39.50 8.33
C SER A 86 -4.60 38.77 7.25
N PRO A 87 -4.44 37.43 7.33
CA PRO A 87 -3.58 36.69 6.42
C PRO A 87 -4.06 36.96 4.99
N ARG A 88 -3.29 37.78 4.27
CA ARG A 88 -3.57 38.14 2.89
C ARG A 88 -3.17 36.91 2.08
N THR A 89 -4.11 36.00 1.87
CA THR A 89 -3.89 34.83 1.01
C THR A 89 -3.47 35.36 -0.35
N PRO A 90 -2.20 35.14 -0.78
CA PRO A 90 -1.78 35.58 -2.09
C PRO A 90 -2.70 34.92 -3.12
N SER A 91 -3.29 35.72 -4.01
CA SER A 91 -4.06 35.19 -5.12
C SER A 91 -3.09 34.48 -6.06
N LEU A 92 -3.03 33.16 -5.96
CA LEU A 92 -2.23 32.34 -6.87
C LEU A 92 -2.85 32.41 -8.25
N SER A 93 -2.03 32.64 -9.28
CA SER A 93 -2.50 32.48 -10.64
C SER A 93 -2.83 31.00 -10.93
N ALA A 94 -3.65 30.75 -11.95
CA ALA A 94 -3.91 29.38 -12.39
C ALA A 94 -2.62 28.64 -12.79
N TRP A 95 -1.63 29.37 -13.34
CA TRP A 95 -0.33 28.83 -13.70
C TRP A 95 0.52 28.47 -12.48
N ASP A 96 0.55 29.35 -11.46
CA ASP A 96 1.28 29.06 -10.22
C ASP A 96 0.67 27.85 -9.50
N THR A 97 -0.65 27.76 -9.51
CA THR A 97 -1.38 26.61 -8.98
C THR A 97 -1.04 25.33 -9.73
N ALA A 98 -1.05 25.36 -11.07
CA ALA A 98 -0.68 24.21 -11.89
C ALA A 98 0.78 23.78 -11.68
N ARG A 99 1.71 24.74 -11.59
CA ARG A 99 3.12 24.46 -11.31
C ARG A 99 3.32 23.87 -9.92
N LEU A 100 2.59 24.37 -8.93
CA LEU A 100 2.62 23.83 -7.57
C LEU A 100 2.08 22.41 -7.55
N VAL A 101 0.93 22.14 -8.18
CA VAL A 101 0.37 20.78 -8.32
C VAL A 101 1.35 19.85 -9.04
N ALA A 102 1.94 20.29 -10.16
CA ALA A 102 2.93 19.50 -10.89
C ALA A 102 4.17 19.19 -10.05
N SER A 103 4.66 20.16 -9.27
CA SER A 103 5.78 19.94 -8.36
C SER A 103 5.42 18.93 -7.26
N LEU A 104 4.22 19.02 -6.68
CA LEU A 104 3.75 18.07 -5.67
C LEU A 104 3.64 16.66 -6.24
N VAL A 105 3.03 16.52 -7.42
CA VAL A 105 2.93 15.25 -8.15
C VAL A 105 4.32 14.69 -8.43
N TRP A 106 5.26 15.51 -8.89
CA TRP A 106 6.64 15.09 -9.15
C TRP A 106 7.37 14.59 -7.90
N TRP A 107 7.25 15.32 -6.79
CA TRP A 107 7.83 14.90 -5.51
C TRP A 107 7.19 13.60 -5.01
N GLN A 108 5.88 13.45 -5.12
CA GLN A 108 5.18 12.20 -4.77
C GLN A 108 5.61 11.04 -5.67
N ALA A 109 5.80 11.28 -6.97
CA ALA A 109 6.29 10.27 -7.91
C ALA A 109 7.73 9.83 -7.59
N ARG A 110 8.59 10.75 -7.15
CA ARG A 110 9.95 10.42 -6.67
C ARG A 110 9.96 9.60 -5.39
N LEU A 111 8.92 9.71 -4.57
CA LEU A 111 8.74 8.91 -3.37
C LEU A 111 8.21 7.50 -3.68
N VAL A 112 7.69 7.24 -4.88
CA VAL A 112 7.29 5.90 -5.31
C VAL A 112 8.55 5.07 -5.60
N PRO A 113 8.60 3.79 -5.19
CA PRO A 113 9.75 2.93 -5.49
C PRO A 113 10.08 2.95 -6.98
N ALA A 114 11.31 3.32 -7.33
CA ALA A 114 11.74 3.44 -8.73
C ALA A 114 11.56 2.12 -9.50
N SER A 115 11.59 0.97 -8.82
CA SER A 115 11.36 -0.36 -9.40
C SER A 115 9.90 -0.59 -9.85
N LEU A 116 8.93 0.16 -9.32
CA LEU A 116 7.52 0.02 -9.70
C LEU A 116 7.30 0.41 -11.15
N TRP A 117 7.90 1.52 -11.59
CA TRP A 117 7.76 2.03 -12.96
C TRP A 117 8.18 1.02 -14.05
N PRO A 118 9.40 0.46 -14.05
CA PRO A 118 9.78 -0.53 -15.04
C PRO A 118 8.96 -1.81 -14.93
N MET A 119 8.59 -2.27 -13.72
CA MET A 119 7.72 -3.44 -13.57
C MET A 119 6.34 -3.21 -14.19
N THR A 120 5.73 -2.05 -13.96
CA THR A 120 4.44 -1.70 -14.57
C THR A 120 4.54 -1.56 -16.08
N ALA A 121 5.60 -0.94 -16.60
CA ALA A 121 5.84 -0.82 -18.03
C ALA A 121 6.02 -2.20 -18.69
N VAL A 122 6.84 -3.08 -18.11
CA VAL A 122 7.06 -4.44 -18.60
C VAL A 122 5.76 -5.24 -18.60
N ALA A 123 4.97 -5.16 -17.53
CA ALA A 123 3.68 -5.83 -17.45
C ALA A 123 2.70 -5.32 -18.54
N LEU A 124 2.61 -4.02 -18.75
CA LEU A 124 1.76 -3.42 -19.77
C LEU A 124 2.21 -3.78 -21.19
N VAL A 125 3.52 -3.78 -21.46
CA VAL A 125 4.08 -4.23 -22.74
C VAL A 125 3.79 -5.71 -22.96
N ALA A 126 3.94 -6.56 -21.94
CA ALA A 126 3.60 -7.97 -22.03
C ALA A 126 2.11 -8.18 -22.33
N LEU A 127 1.21 -7.45 -21.66
CA LEU A 127 -0.23 -7.49 -21.91
C LEU A 127 -0.58 -7.00 -23.33
N PHE A 128 0.06 -5.92 -23.80
CA PHE A 128 -0.11 -5.41 -25.16
C PHE A 128 0.32 -6.45 -26.21
N VAL A 129 1.54 -6.98 -26.09
CA VAL A 129 2.08 -7.98 -27.03
C VAL A 129 1.22 -9.24 -27.02
N PHE A 130 0.79 -9.68 -25.83
CA PHE A 130 -0.11 -10.81 -25.69
C PHE A 130 -1.44 -10.56 -26.42
N ALA A 131 -2.13 -9.46 -26.11
CA ALA A 131 -3.40 -9.12 -26.73
C ALA A 131 -3.30 -8.95 -28.26
N TRP A 132 -2.17 -8.42 -28.74
CA TRP A 132 -1.91 -8.24 -30.17
C TRP A 132 -1.63 -9.55 -30.91
N ARG A 133 -0.95 -10.51 -30.28
CA ARG A 133 -0.50 -11.75 -30.93
C ARG A 133 -1.53 -12.88 -30.92
N VAL A 134 -2.55 -12.79 -30.06
CA VAL A 134 -3.55 -13.85 -29.94
C VAL A 134 -4.50 -13.83 -31.15
N PRO A 135 -4.62 -14.94 -31.92
CA PRO A 135 -5.46 -14.98 -33.12
C PRO A 135 -6.95 -14.81 -32.84
N ASP A 136 -7.40 -15.26 -31.66
CA ASP A 136 -8.78 -15.16 -31.23
C ASP A 136 -8.98 -13.90 -30.37
N PRO A 137 -9.72 -12.89 -30.87
CA PRO A 137 -9.95 -11.65 -30.15
C PRO A 137 -10.73 -11.86 -28.84
N SER A 138 -11.46 -12.98 -28.68
CA SER A 138 -12.12 -13.31 -27.43
C SER A 138 -11.09 -13.67 -26.34
N LEU A 139 -10.08 -14.49 -26.67
CA LEU A 139 -9.00 -14.86 -25.75
C LEU A 139 -8.16 -13.65 -25.31
N GLY A 140 -7.98 -12.67 -26.21
CA GLY A 140 -7.34 -11.39 -25.88
C GLY A 140 -8.06 -10.66 -24.75
N THR A 141 -9.38 -10.46 -24.88
CA THR A 141 -10.20 -9.80 -23.83
C THR A 141 -10.21 -10.57 -22.51
N VAL A 142 -10.21 -11.90 -22.61
CA VAL A 142 -10.32 -12.84 -21.50
C VAL A 142 -9.09 -12.78 -20.59
N LEU A 143 -7.89 -12.63 -21.14
CA LEU A 143 -6.64 -12.57 -20.34
C LEU A 143 -6.18 -11.14 -20.05
N PHE A 144 -6.48 -10.20 -20.95
CA PHE A 144 -6.10 -8.80 -20.76
C PHE A 144 -6.73 -8.20 -19.49
N GLY A 145 -8.03 -8.45 -19.27
CA GLY A 145 -8.74 -7.90 -18.12
C GLY A 145 -8.16 -8.36 -16.77
N PRO A 146 -8.07 -9.68 -16.50
CA PRO A 146 -7.38 -10.23 -15.33
C PRO A 146 -5.94 -9.73 -15.17
N GLY A 147 -5.21 -9.55 -16.27
CA GLY A 147 -3.86 -8.99 -16.25
C GLY A 147 -3.81 -7.56 -15.72
N VAL A 148 -4.71 -6.69 -16.18
CA VAL A 148 -4.82 -5.31 -15.69
C VAL A 148 -5.27 -5.26 -14.24
N ILE A 149 -6.19 -6.14 -13.82
CA ILE A 149 -6.60 -6.24 -12.41
C ILE A 149 -5.41 -6.60 -11.52
N LEU A 150 -4.62 -7.60 -11.91
CA LEU A 150 -3.45 -8.04 -11.15
C LEU A 150 -2.39 -6.93 -11.05
N LEU A 151 -2.14 -6.23 -12.16
CA LEU A 151 -1.26 -5.06 -12.19
C LEU A 151 -1.72 -3.97 -11.23
N THR A 152 -3.03 -3.69 -11.22
CA THR A 152 -3.65 -2.66 -10.38
C THR A 152 -3.60 -3.03 -8.90
N VAL A 153 -3.89 -4.30 -8.55
CA VAL A 153 -3.74 -4.85 -7.20
C VAL A 153 -2.28 -4.80 -6.74
N GLY A 154 -1.34 -5.18 -7.60
CA GLY A 154 0.09 -5.10 -7.31
C GLY A 154 0.57 -3.66 -7.06
N ALA A 155 0.09 -2.70 -7.84
CA ALA A 155 0.37 -1.28 -7.65
C ALA A 155 -0.18 -0.77 -6.30
N ALA A 156 -1.42 -1.14 -5.95
CA ALA A 156 -2.02 -0.83 -4.67
C ALA A 156 -1.23 -1.42 -3.48
N LEU A 157 -0.81 -2.68 -3.56
CA LEU A 157 0.06 -3.32 -2.56
C LEU A 157 1.41 -2.61 -2.41
N ALA A 158 2.00 -2.21 -3.53
CA ALA A 158 3.28 -1.54 -3.52
C ALA A 158 3.22 -0.17 -2.82
N VAL A 159 2.10 0.55 -2.96
CA VAL A 159 1.84 1.81 -2.23
C VAL A 159 1.58 1.55 -0.75
N CYS A 160 0.86 0.47 -0.40
CA CYS A 160 0.48 0.19 0.99
C CYS A 160 1.54 -0.57 1.81
N SER A 161 2.71 -0.88 1.24
CA SER A 161 3.73 -1.69 1.92
C SER A 161 4.41 -0.95 3.09
N PRO A 162 4.23 -1.38 4.36
CA PRO A 162 4.72 -0.69 5.56
C PRO A 162 6.25 -0.56 5.61
N ARG A 163 6.97 -1.54 5.05
CA ARG A 163 8.45 -1.58 5.04
C ARG A 163 9.10 -0.45 4.22
N ARG A 164 8.33 0.36 3.50
CA ARG A 164 8.84 1.39 2.59
C ARG A 164 8.50 2.83 2.99
N ASP A 165 7.88 3.06 4.14
CA ASP A 165 7.74 4.41 4.70
C ASP A 165 8.71 4.61 5.88
N PRO A 166 10.00 4.90 5.63
CA PRO A 166 10.90 5.45 6.65
C PRO A 166 10.38 6.78 7.21
N GLY A 167 9.39 7.38 6.54
CA GLY A 167 8.74 8.62 6.92
C GLY A 167 7.66 8.48 7.99
N SER A 168 7.28 7.30 8.49
CA SER A 168 6.24 7.21 9.54
C SER A 168 6.55 8.09 10.76
N GLU A 169 7.84 8.20 11.14
CA GLU A 169 8.30 9.10 12.19
C GLU A 169 8.37 10.58 11.73
N LEU A 170 8.67 10.82 10.45
CA LEU A 170 8.76 12.15 9.84
C LEU A 170 7.38 12.75 9.51
N PHE A 171 6.35 11.92 9.35
CA PHE A 171 4.97 12.36 9.15
C PHE A 171 4.36 12.94 10.43
N HIS A 172 4.88 12.56 11.60
CA HIS A 172 4.48 13.18 12.86
C HIS A 172 5.05 14.60 13.04
N THR A 173 6.06 15.00 12.27
CA THR A 173 6.64 16.35 12.32
C THR A 173 6.17 17.26 11.17
N MET A 174 5.52 16.69 10.15
CA MET A 174 4.99 17.47 9.02
C MET A 174 3.63 18.11 9.35
N ARG A 175 3.40 19.33 8.84
CA ARG A 175 2.10 20.03 8.92
C ARG A 175 0.99 19.37 8.08
N VAL A 176 1.32 18.38 7.24
CA VAL A 176 0.37 17.71 6.35
C VAL A 176 -0.12 16.42 7.00
N PRO A 177 -1.44 16.20 7.12
CA PRO A 177 -1.97 15.00 7.76
C PRO A 177 -1.56 13.73 6.97
N PRO A 178 -1.11 12.65 7.64
CA PRO A 178 -0.73 11.39 7.02
C PRO A 178 -1.72 10.82 5.97
N PRO A 179 -3.05 10.80 6.20
CA PRO A 179 -4.00 10.27 5.22
C PRO A 179 -3.98 11.02 3.89
N VAL A 180 -3.67 12.32 3.89
CA VAL A 180 -3.60 13.12 2.65
C VAL A 180 -2.39 12.72 1.82
N VAL A 181 -1.22 12.54 2.44
CA VAL A 181 -0.01 12.09 1.73
C VAL A 181 -0.23 10.69 1.15
N TRP A 182 -0.77 9.78 1.98
CA TRP A 182 -1.09 8.42 1.56
C TRP A 182 -2.07 8.38 0.38
N LEU A 183 -3.18 9.13 0.47
CA LEU A 183 -4.19 9.20 -0.57
C LEU A 183 -3.62 9.79 -1.86
N THR A 184 -2.79 10.83 -1.74
CA THR A 184 -2.13 11.45 -2.91
C THR A 184 -1.23 10.45 -3.62
N ARG A 185 -0.40 9.70 -2.88
CA ARG A 185 0.46 8.66 -3.44
C ARG A 185 -0.35 7.54 -4.09
N LEU A 186 -1.41 7.08 -3.43
CA LEU A 186 -2.31 6.07 -3.97
C LEU A 186 -2.97 6.52 -5.26
N MET A 187 -3.57 7.72 -5.27
CA MET A 187 -4.22 8.29 -6.45
C MET A 187 -3.24 8.51 -7.61
N LEU A 188 -2.01 8.93 -7.32
CA LEU A 188 -0.98 9.10 -8.33
C LEU A 188 -0.61 7.76 -8.99
N VAL A 189 -0.27 6.75 -8.19
CA VAL A 189 0.16 5.44 -8.73
C VAL A 189 -1.01 4.75 -9.45
N MET A 190 -2.18 4.72 -8.82
CA MET A 190 -3.37 4.11 -9.40
C MET A 190 -3.81 4.85 -10.67
N GLY A 191 -3.81 6.19 -10.64
CA GLY A 191 -4.15 7.02 -11.79
C GLY A 191 -3.24 6.77 -12.98
N VAL A 192 -1.92 6.69 -12.76
CA VAL A 192 -0.97 6.40 -13.85
C VAL A 192 -1.16 4.97 -14.39
N VAL A 193 -1.34 3.97 -13.51
CA VAL A 193 -1.58 2.58 -13.95
C VAL A 193 -2.88 2.48 -14.76
N LEU A 194 -3.98 3.07 -14.27
CA LEU A 194 -5.26 3.07 -14.99
C LEU A 194 -5.18 3.81 -16.32
N ALA A 195 -4.55 4.99 -16.36
CA ALA A 195 -4.36 5.75 -17.59
C ALA A 195 -3.52 4.99 -18.62
N ALA A 196 -2.44 4.34 -18.17
CA ALA A 196 -1.60 3.53 -19.03
C ALA A 196 -2.33 2.27 -19.54
N SER A 197 -3.14 1.62 -18.70
CA SER A 197 -4.01 0.50 -19.11
C SER A 197 -5.09 0.93 -20.11
N VAL A 198 -5.65 2.14 -19.98
CA VAL A 198 -6.54 2.72 -21.00
C VAL A 198 -5.79 2.95 -22.30
N ALA A 199 -4.58 3.55 -22.25
CA ALA A 199 -3.77 3.77 -23.44
C ALA A 199 -3.42 2.46 -24.16
N VAL A 200 -3.07 1.41 -23.41
CA VAL A 200 -2.84 0.07 -23.97
C VAL A 200 -4.13 -0.51 -24.56
N SER A 201 -5.29 -0.36 -23.90
CA SER A 201 -6.57 -0.84 -24.43
C SER A 201 -6.91 -0.17 -25.77
N VAL A 202 -6.65 1.14 -25.89
CA VAL A 202 -6.83 1.91 -27.13
C VAL A 202 -5.83 1.45 -28.20
N ALA A 203 -4.57 1.25 -27.83
CA ALA A 203 -3.54 0.79 -28.76
C ALA A 203 -3.83 -0.62 -29.29
N VAL A 204 -4.29 -1.55 -28.44
CA VAL A 204 -4.73 -2.88 -28.86
C VAL A 204 -5.89 -2.76 -29.86
N ALA A 205 -6.92 -1.98 -29.54
CA ALA A 205 -8.07 -1.78 -30.43
C ALA A 205 -7.68 -1.14 -31.78
N ALA A 206 -6.63 -0.31 -31.82
CA ALA A 206 -6.17 0.33 -33.06
C ALA A 206 -5.35 -0.61 -33.97
N VAL A 207 -4.65 -1.58 -33.39
CA VAL A 207 -3.77 -2.50 -34.15
C VAL A 207 -4.45 -3.83 -34.48
N SER A 208 -5.41 -4.26 -33.64
CA SER A 208 -6.22 -5.44 -33.91
C SER A 208 -7.19 -5.15 -35.06
N SER A 209 -7.21 -6.00 -36.09
CA SER A 209 -8.22 -5.98 -37.16
C SER A 209 -9.65 -6.33 -36.69
N SER A 210 -9.83 -6.52 -35.38
CA SER A 210 -11.08 -6.91 -34.75
C SER A 210 -11.95 -5.67 -34.49
N PRO A 211 -13.27 -5.73 -34.72
CA PRO A 211 -14.20 -4.61 -34.47
C PRO A 211 -14.45 -4.35 -32.97
N GLN A 212 -13.57 -4.79 -32.07
CA GLN A 212 -13.74 -4.57 -30.64
C GLN A 212 -13.56 -3.09 -30.30
N SER A 213 -14.63 -2.50 -29.76
CA SER A 213 -14.55 -1.12 -29.28
C SER A 213 -13.59 -1.05 -28.08
N PRO A 214 -12.73 -0.02 -27.99
CA PRO A 214 -11.88 0.18 -26.81
C PRO A 214 -12.70 0.32 -25.53
N ALA A 215 -13.94 0.81 -25.62
CA ALA A 215 -14.87 0.89 -24.50
C ALA A 215 -15.24 -0.48 -23.93
N THR A 216 -15.38 -1.51 -24.77
CA THR A 216 -15.64 -2.89 -24.33
C THR A 216 -14.46 -3.45 -23.56
N LEU A 217 -13.22 -3.20 -24.04
CA LEU A 217 -12.00 -3.59 -23.34
C LEU A 217 -11.91 -2.88 -21.99
N ILE A 218 -12.08 -1.56 -21.95
CA ILE A 218 -12.02 -0.79 -20.69
C ILE A 218 -13.10 -1.26 -19.71
N GLY A 219 -14.32 -1.46 -20.20
CA GLY A 219 -15.46 -1.92 -19.41
C GLY A 219 -15.28 -3.34 -18.84
N SER A 220 -14.42 -4.18 -19.43
CA SER A 220 -14.19 -5.53 -18.93
C SER A 220 -13.28 -5.58 -17.69
N TRP A 221 -12.44 -4.56 -17.47
CA TRP A 221 -11.47 -4.57 -16.39
C TRP A 221 -11.59 -3.41 -15.40
N LEU A 222 -12.17 -2.27 -15.78
CA LEU A 222 -12.18 -1.07 -14.94
C LEU A 222 -12.86 -1.30 -13.58
N GLY A 223 -14.10 -1.80 -13.58
CA GLY A 223 -14.85 -2.15 -12.38
C GLY A 223 -14.10 -3.14 -11.48
N PRO A 224 -13.76 -4.35 -11.99
CA PRO A 224 -12.96 -5.32 -11.26
C PRO A 224 -11.64 -4.80 -10.69
N ALA A 225 -10.91 -3.97 -11.46
CA ALA A 225 -9.59 -3.48 -11.08
C ALA A 225 -9.70 -2.48 -9.93
N VAL A 226 -10.65 -1.54 -10.02
CA VAL A 226 -10.89 -0.55 -8.96
C VAL A 226 -11.46 -1.23 -7.70
N LEU A 227 -12.36 -2.20 -7.86
CA LEU A 227 -12.90 -2.98 -6.74
C LEU A 227 -11.80 -3.84 -6.07
N GLY A 228 -11.00 -4.54 -6.86
CA GLY A 228 -9.86 -5.34 -6.37
C GLY A 228 -8.82 -4.50 -5.66
N ALA A 229 -8.51 -3.31 -6.18
CA ALA A 229 -7.65 -2.35 -5.51
C ALA A 229 -8.26 -1.87 -4.19
N GLY A 230 -9.56 -1.56 -4.15
CA GLY A 230 -10.28 -1.18 -2.93
C GLY A 230 -10.17 -2.25 -1.84
N PHE A 231 -10.45 -3.51 -2.17
CA PHE A 231 -10.31 -4.64 -1.24
C PHE A 231 -8.87 -4.83 -0.75
N THR A 232 -7.92 -4.71 -1.67
CA THR A 232 -6.49 -4.83 -1.37
C THR A 232 -6.06 -3.76 -0.37
N VAL A 233 -6.34 -2.49 -0.69
CA VAL A 233 -6.02 -1.32 0.12
C VAL A 233 -6.70 -1.39 1.48
N PHE A 234 -7.97 -1.77 1.52
CA PHE A 234 -8.70 -1.92 2.78
C PHE A 234 -8.07 -3.02 3.64
N GLY A 235 -7.78 -4.19 3.09
CA GLY A 235 -7.17 -5.30 3.82
C GLY A 235 -5.75 -5.01 4.31
N THR A 236 -4.94 -4.29 3.52
CA THR A 236 -3.58 -3.90 3.91
C THR A 236 -3.58 -2.96 5.10
N VAL A 237 -4.47 -1.95 5.08
CA VAL A 237 -4.57 -0.94 6.14
C VAL A 237 -5.27 -1.51 7.38
N TRP A 238 -6.32 -2.31 7.20
CA TRP A 238 -7.11 -2.83 8.31
C TRP A 238 -6.36 -3.84 9.18
N ARG A 239 -5.57 -4.73 8.56
CA ARG A 239 -4.91 -5.81 9.29
C ARG A 239 -3.45 -5.98 8.92
N SER A 240 -3.15 -6.30 7.67
CA SER A 240 -1.75 -6.50 7.23
C SER A 240 -1.64 -6.57 5.71
N PRO A 241 -0.43 -6.36 5.14
CA PRO A 241 -0.18 -6.53 3.72
C PRO A 241 -0.60 -7.91 3.19
N THR A 242 -0.44 -8.96 4.00
CA THR A 242 -0.85 -10.33 3.65
C THR A 242 -2.35 -10.44 3.48
N VAL A 243 -3.14 -9.82 4.36
CA VAL A 243 -4.61 -9.80 4.25
C VAL A 243 -5.04 -9.03 3.01
N GLY A 244 -4.44 -7.86 2.74
CA GLY A 244 -4.71 -7.13 1.51
C GLY A 244 -4.37 -7.94 0.25
N THR A 245 -3.25 -8.64 0.22
CA THR A 245 -2.87 -9.54 -0.89
C THR A 245 -3.87 -10.68 -1.06
N ALA A 246 -4.35 -11.27 0.04
CA ALA A 246 -5.34 -12.34 0.00
C ALA A 246 -6.69 -11.83 -0.54
N LEU A 247 -7.17 -10.66 -0.09
CA LEU A 247 -8.41 -10.05 -0.59
C LEU A 247 -8.28 -9.62 -2.06
N GLY A 248 -7.15 -9.04 -2.45
CA GLY A 248 -6.86 -8.66 -3.83
C GLY A 248 -6.81 -9.87 -4.77
N THR A 249 -6.08 -10.92 -4.38
CA THR A 249 -6.04 -12.20 -5.12
C THR A 249 -7.41 -12.84 -5.19
N GLY A 250 -8.17 -12.84 -4.09
CA GLY A 250 -9.56 -13.34 -4.07
C GLY A 250 -10.46 -12.58 -5.04
N SER A 251 -10.39 -11.25 -5.06
CA SER A 251 -11.12 -10.42 -6.02
C SER A 251 -10.71 -10.70 -7.47
N TRP A 252 -9.42 -10.89 -7.72
CA TRP A 252 -8.91 -11.29 -9.03
C TRP A 252 -9.45 -12.67 -9.45
N SER A 253 -9.40 -13.66 -8.57
CA SER A 253 -9.94 -15.00 -8.83
C SER A 253 -11.45 -14.98 -9.10
N MET A 254 -12.22 -14.15 -8.38
CA MET A 254 -13.65 -13.97 -8.64
C MET A 254 -13.90 -13.31 -9.99
N SER A 255 -13.07 -12.35 -10.40
CA SER A 255 -13.16 -11.75 -11.73
C SER A 255 -12.86 -12.76 -12.84
N VAL A 256 -11.84 -13.62 -12.65
CA VAL A 256 -11.53 -14.72 -13.58
C VAL A 256 -12.69 -15.71 -13.62
N ALA A 257 -13.24 -16.09 -12.48
CA ALA A 257 -14.40 -16.99 -12.40
C ALA A 257 -15.65 -16.41 -13.09
N GLY A 258 -15.90 -15.10 -12.95
CA GLY A 258 -17.02 -14.43 -13.62
C GLY A 258 -16.88 -14.41 -15.14
N SER A 259 -15.66 -14.21 -15.63
CA SER A 259 -15.36 -14.15 -17.07
C SER A 259 -15.16 -15.52 -17.73
N HIS A 260 -14.67 -16.52 -16.98
CA HIS A 260 -14.24 -17.83 -17.49
C HIS A 260 -15.04 -19.00 -16.91
N GLY A 261 -16.11 -18.76 -16.15
CA GLY A 261 -16.70 -19.71 -15.20
C GLY A 261 -16.91 -21.13 -15.70
N ALA A 262 -17.24 -21.33 -16.98
CA ALA A 262 -17.43 -22.66 -17.56
C ALA A 262 -16.12 -23.41 -17.91
N LEU A 263 -15.04 -22.69 -18.24
CA LEU A 263 -13.78 -23.27 -18.74
C LEU A 263 -12.82 -23.70 -17.61
N LEU A 264 -12.78 -22.96 -16.50
CA LEU A 264 -11.79 -23.16 -15.43
C LEU A 264 -12.32 -23.85 -14.17
N LEU A 265 -13.57 -23.60 -13.80
CA LEU A 265 -14.13 -23.99 -12.49
C LEU A 265 -15.30 -24.97 -12.59
N GLY A 266 -15.66 -25.38 -13.82
CA GLY A 266 -16.84 -26.21 -14.06
C GLY A 266 -18.16 -25.45 -13.90
N PRO A 267 -19.31 -26.13 -13.99
CA PRO A 267 -20.61 -25.48 -13.93
C PRO A 267 -20.90 -24.95 -12.52
N LEU A 268 -20.68 -23.65 -12.32
CA LEU A 268 -21.17 -22.94 -11.13
C LEU A 268 -22.71 -22.87 -11.14
N PRO A 269 -23.37 -22.95 -9.97
CA PRO A 269 -24.80 -22.68 -9.85
C PRO A 269 -25.15 -21.31 -10.47
N SER A 270 -26.20 -21.28 -11.29
CA SER A 270 -26.58 -20.08 -12.07
C SER A 270 -26.73 -18.82 -11.21
N GLY A 271 -27.32 -18.95 -10.01
CA GLY A 271 -27.48 -17.84 -9.06
C GLY A 271 -26.16 -17.22 -8.62
N ILE A 272 -25.16 -18.04 -8.26
CA ILE A 272 -23.84 -17.56 -7.82
C ILE A 272 -23.12 -16.85 -8.96
N ARG A 273 -23.18 -17.43 -10.18
CA ARG A 273 -22.59 -16.83 -11.36
C ARG A 273 -23.19 -15.46 -11.66
N HIS A 274 -24.50 -15.29 -11.56
CA HIS A 274 -25.15 -13.99 -11.77
C HIS A 274 -24.68 -12.93 -10.77
N VAL A 275 -24.53 -13.29 -9.50
CA VAL A 275 -24.02 -12.37 -8.48
C VAL A 275 -22.57 -11.98 -8.75
N ILE A 276 -21.71 -12.94 -9.09
CA ILE A 276 -20.30 -12.66 -9.42
C ILE A 276 -20.21 -11.77 -10.66
N VAL A 277 -20.93 -12.08 -11.73
CA VAL A 277 -20.92 -11.27 -12.94
C VAL A 277 -21.47 -9.87 -12.68
N ALA A 278 -22.52 -9.71 -11.87
CA ALA A 278 -23.09 -8.41 -11.55
C ALA A 278 -22.16 -7.55 -10.69
N LEU A 279 -21.50 -8.14 -9.69
CA LEU A 279 -20.65 -7.41 -8.75
C LEU A 279 -19.27 -7.06 -9.34
N TRP A 280 -18.73 -7.92 -10.22
CA TRP A 280 -17.48 -7.69 -10.94
C TRP A 280 -17.69 -7.10 -12.35
N ALA A 281 -18.91 -6.84 -12.80
CA ALA A 281 -19.08 -5.98 -13.97
C ALA A 281 -18.77 -4.53 -13.61
N THR A 282 -18.35 -3.73 -14.59
CA THR A 282 -18.22 -2.28 -14.43
C THR A 282 -19.61 -1.66 -14.28
N THR A 283 -20.10 -1.60 -13.05
CA THR A 283 -21.41 -1.06 -12.68
C THR A 283 -21.24 0.12 -11.72
N PRO A 284 -22.22 1.03 -11.63
CA PRO A 284 -22.21 2.07 -10.61
C PRO A 284 -22.08 1.50 -9.19
N LEU A 285 -22.68 0.33 -8.94
CA LEU A 285 -22.60 -0.36 -7.66
C LEU A 285 -21.17 -0.79 -7.31
N SER A 286 -20.45 -1.41 -8.25
CA SER A 286 -19.05 -1.84 -8.01
C SER A 286 -18.15 -0.65 -7.68
N LEU A 287 -18.38 0.50 -8.35
CA LEU A 287 -17.66 1.74 -8.10
C LEU A 287 -18.01 2.35 -6.73
N VAL A 288 -19.29 2.32 -6.32
CA VAL A 288 -19.72 2.77 -4.98
C VAL A 288 -19.07 1.91 -3.90
N VAL A 289 -19.08 0.57 -4.05
CA VAL A 289 -18.45 -0.33 -3.10
C VAL A 289 -16.94 -0.06 -3.01
N ALA A 290 -16.27 0.10 -4.14
CA ALA A 290 -14.85 0.44 -4.16
C ALA A 290 -14.56 1.80 -3.47
N ALA A 291 -15.40 2.81 -3.72
CA ALA A 291 -15.28 4.11 -3.07
C ALA A 291 -15.48 4.02 -1.55
N VAL A 292 -16.45 3.22 -1.09
CA VAL A 292 -16.68 2.96 0.34
C VAL A 292 -15.48 2.25 0.97
N LEU A 293 -14.90 1.25 0.30
CA LEU A 293 -13.69 0.56 0.78
C LEU A 293 -12.49 1.50 0.88
N LEU A 294 -12.28 2.35 -0.12
CA LEU A 294 -11.23 3.36 -0.10
C LEU A 294 -11.46 4.42 0.99
N ALA A 295 -12.69 4.88 1.19
CA ALA A 295 -13.05 5.79 2.27
C ALA A 295 -12.90 5.15 3.67
N ALA A 296 -13.19 3.87 3.80
CA ALA A 296 -12.95 3.13 5.03
C ALA A 296 -11.44 2.99 5.29
N ALA A 297 -10.63 2.74 4.26
CA ALA A 297 -9.18 2.69 4.38
C ALA A 297 -8.58 4.05 4.77
N THR A 298 -9.01 5.16 4.16
CA THR A 298 -8.54 6.50 4.54
C THR A 298 -8.90 6.83 5.99
N TRP A 299 -10.11 6.47 6.42
CA TRP A 299 -10.55 6.62 7.79
C TRP A 299 -9.69 5.81 8.77
N LEU A 300 -9.32 4.57 8.42
CA LEU A 300 -8.41 3.76 9.24
C LEU A 300 -7.01 4.37 9.34
N VAL A 301 -6.44 4.88 8.23
CA VAL A 301 -5.14 5.59 8.24
C VAL A 301 -5.17 6.83 9.13
N SER A 302 -6.33 7.49 9.25
CA SER A 302 -6.49 8.65 10.15
C SER A 302 -6.47 8.31 11.65
N ARG A 303 -6.52 7.01 12.03
CA ARG A 303 -6.57 6.54 13.43
C ARG A 303 -5.40 5.60 13.77
N PRO A 304 -4.15 6.12 13.81
CA PRO A 304 -2.96 5.29 14.04
C PRO A 304 -2.97 4.56 15.39
N GLU A 305 -3.64 5.10 16.40
CA GLU A 305 -3.65 4.54 17.76
C GLU A 305 -4.38 3.17 17.88
N ARG A 306 -5.18 2.77 16.89
CA ARG A 306 -5.94 1.52 16.94
C ARG A 306 -5.26 0.35 16.22
N SER A 307 -4.28 0.58 15.36
CA SER A 307 -3.64 -0.50 14.59
C SER A 307 -2.53 -1.23 15.37
N LEU A 308 -2.01 -0.64 16.45
CA LEU A 308 -0.97 -1.23 17.30
C LEU A 308 -1.51 -2.15 18.43
N GLY A 309 -2.80 -2.47 18.42
CA GLY A 309 -3.46 -3.29 19.44
C GLY A 309 -2.99 -4.76 19.54
N GLU A 310 -2.08 -5.22 18.68
CA GLU A 310 -1.57 -6.60 18.68
C GLU A 310 -0.57 -6.93 19.80
N GLY A 311 -0.35 -6.02 20.76
CA GLY A 311 0.43 -6.30 21.97
C GLY A 311 -0.37 -6.64 23.23
N ARG A 312 -1.71 -6.67 23.17
CA ARG A 312 -2.56 -6.72 24.39
C ARG A 312 -3.67 -7.75 24.38
N LEU A 313 -3.41 -8.96 23.89
CA LEU A 313 -4.19 -10.17 24.15
C LEU A 313 -3.16 -11.31 24.08
N GLY A 314 -2.68 -11.90 25.17
CA GLY A 314 -3.37 -12.67 26.20
C GLY A 314 -2.53 -13.92 26.41
#